data_AF-A0A936YD67-F1
#
_entry.id   AF-A0A936YD67-F1
#
_cell.length_a   1.000
_cell.length_b   1.000
_cell.length_c   1.000
_cell.angle_alpha   90.00
_cell.angle_beta   90.00
_cell.angle_gamma   90.00
#
_symmetry.space_group_name_H-M   'P 1'
#
loop_
_entity.id
_entity.type
_entity.pdbx_description
1 polymer ?
#
loop_
_entity_poly.entity_id
_entity_poly.type
_entity_poly.pdbx_seq_one_letter_code
_entity_poly.pdbx_strand_id
1 'polypeptide(L)'
;MGSTRGDVGLSVSYASNWNEGKISYAADVRKIWAGEPNVALLPHDAQRLIHGDTFQGSTLLSYLVLPDVSLNFQANGSEDSEHVKSYAIGPFVRWNMWQKGENDLSFYADANRTQTGDIYSGYLRLTLRLGAWGYVGEGGVSGDQSSSSATSNNTKRFPYAYNRVTWNDDKDPTHLLVVGAESREQAHYQNHLVDLDYHSRLGRLKLLAEETITHSNHSTFANGAFGFSIAHTGRSAAFGGDNLLGSGVIINPKGETKHSNLSVLVNGVERTTLNTGSKTLLILPPYDTYQISLLPKDDSSLEIDATKRPVTLYPGNIIDMDWDIHPITVILGRVVDTKGNPLANAKLMEARNITVSDEQGNFQGEIINNNTLTFELRQESSSIEVDETNPALKFSSSHQRCQVKLSNVSTINGVAVYPDPLVCQ
;
A
#
# COMPACT_ATOMS: atom_id res chain seq x y z
N MET A 1 -9.20 20.51 23.61
CA MET A 1 -9.39 19.04 23.57
C MET A 1 -10.02 18.65 24.90
N GLY A 2 -11.17 17.98 24.91
CA GLY A 2 -11.83 17.54 26.14
C GLY A 2 -11.59 16.05 26.35
N SER A 3 -10.94 15.70 27.47
CA SER A 3 -10.86 14.32 27.98
C SER A 3 -12.12 14.04 28.80
N THR A 4 -12.61 12.80 28.75
CA THR A 4 -13.77 12.35 29.56
C THR A 4 -13.45 12.20 31.06
N ARG A 5 -12.26 12.61 31.51
CA ARG A 5 -11.71 12.31 32.86
C ARG A 5 -11.02 13.50 33.55
N GLY A 6 -11.63 14.68 33.54
CA GLY A 6 -11.28 15.78 34.46
C GLY A 6 -10.07 16.65 34.07
N ASP A 7 -9.24 16.23 33.12
CA ASP A 7 -8.15 17.07 32.63
C ASP A 7 -8.66 18.18 31.71
N VAL A 8 -8.27 19.42 32.02
CA VAL A 8 -8.56 20.59 31.19
C VAL A 8 -7.24 21.10 30.62
N GLY A 9 -7.22 21.47 29.34
CA GLY A 9 -6.02 21.99 28.70
C GLY A 9 -6.30 23.20 27.84
N LEU A 10 -5.38 24.16 27.86
CA LEU A 10 -5.34 25.31 26.97
C LEU A 10 -4.06 25.24 26.13
N SER A 11 -4.18 25.39 24.81
CA SER A 11 -3.04 25.50 23.90
C SER A 11 -3.20 26.73 23.01
N VAL A 12 -2.09 27.43 22.78
CA VAL A 12 -1.98 28.57 21.88
C VAL A 12 -0.84 28.28 20.91
N SER A 13 -1.15 28.29 19.62
CA SER A 13 -0.16 28.09 18.56
C SER A 13 -0.15 29.32 17.64
N TYR A 14 1.03 29.77 17.26
CA TYR A 14 1.26 30.91 16.38
C TYR A 14 2.28 30.53 15.31
N ALA A 15 2.01 30.87 14.05
CA ALA A 15 2.94 30.68 12.95
C ALA A 15 2.90 31.89 12.01
N SER A 16 4.07 32.31 11.50
CA SER A 16 4.20 33.44 10.59
C SER A 16 5.35 33.22 9.63
N ASN A 17 5.17 33.69 8.39
CA ASN A 17 6.18 33.68 7.35
C ASN A 17 6.48 35.11 6.90
N TRP A 18 7.75 35.46 6.75
CA TRP A 18 8.21 36.77 6.30
C TRP A 18 9.13 36.64 5.11
N ASN A 19 9.33 37.76 4.39
CA ASN A 19 10.28 37.87 3.28
C ASN A 19 10.08 36.78 2.22
N GLU A 20 8.84 36.68 1.71
CA GLU A 20 8.43 35.69 0.69
C GLU A 20 8.66 34.22 1.12
N GLY A 21 8.61 33.95 2.43
CA GLY A 21 8.78 32.60 2.99
C GLY A 21 10.23 32.23 3.30
N LYS A 22 11.19 33.16 3.17
CA LYS A 22 12.59 32.94 3.57
C LYS A 22 12.77 32.86 5.09
N ILE A 23 11.89 33.48 5.86
CA ILE A 23 11.89 33.39 7.32
C ILE A 23 10.55 32.80 7.73
N SER A 24 10.57 31.72 8.50
CA SER A 24 9.37 31.17 9.14
C SER A 24 9.58 31.07 10.64
N TYR A 25 8.55 31.45 11.39
CA TYR A 25 8.52 31.35 12.84
C TYR A 25 7.28 30.58 13.25
N ALA A 26 7.46 29.63 14.16
CA ALA A 26 6.38 28.89 14.81
C ALA A 26 6.62 28.87 16.32
N ALA A 27 5.54 28.98 17.08
CA ALA A 27 5.53 28.81 18.52
C ALA A 27 4.25 28.11 18.96
N ASP A 28 4.39 27.18 19.90
CA ASP A 28 3.27 26.49 20.54
C ASP A 28 3.48 26.51 22.05
N VAL A 29 2.44 26.86 22.80
CA VAL A 29 2.44 26.84 24.25
C VAL A 29 1.18 26.15 24.72
N ARG A 30 1.30 25.17 25.60
CA ARG A 30 0.18 24.44 26.19
C ARG A 30 0.32 24.30 27.69
N LYS A 31 -0.80 24.45 28.39
CA LYS A 31 -0.95 24.13 29.80
C LYS A 31 -2.08 23.11 29.97
N ILE A 32 -1.80 22.04 30.68
CA ILE A 32 -2.73 20.97 31.02
C ILE A 32 -2.84 20.98 32.54
N TRP A 33 -4.06 21.13 33.04
CA TRP A 33 -4.41 20.96 34.44
C TRP A 33 -4.96 19.56 34.63
N ALA A 34 -4.30 18.77 35.47
CA ALA A 34 -4.74 17.42 35.77
C ALA A 34 -5.87 17.46 36.81
N GLY A 35 -6.94 16.69 36.59
CA GLY A 35 -8.02 16.55 37.58
C GLY A 35 -7.58 15.70 38.78
N GLU A 36 -8.17 15.92 39.96
CA GLU A 36 -7.91 15.07 41.13
C GLU A 36 -8.28 13.60 40.82
N PRO A 37 -7.42 12.61 41.15
CA PRO A 37 -7.81 11.23 41.04
C PRO A 37 -8.91 10.94 42.08
N ASN A 38 -10.11 10.56 41.61
CA ASN A 38 -11.10 9.95 42.48
C ASN A 38 -10.53 8.60 42.98
N VAL A 39 -9.99 8.60 44.19
CA VAL A 39 -9.49 7.41 44.88
C VAL A 39 -10.67 6.57 45.32
N ALA A 40 -11.23 5.81 44.38
CA ALA A 40 -12.02 4.63 44.67
C ALA A 40 -11.96 3.73 43.43
N LEU A 41 -11.37 2.54 43.58
CA LEU A 41 -11.45 1.38 42.68
C LEU A 41 -10.35 1.19 41.59
N LEU A 42 -9.07 1.44 41.87
CA LEU A 42 -8.00 0.84 41.04
C LEU A 42 -6.94 0.08 41.88
N PRO A 43 -6.52 -1.13 41.44
CA PRO A 43 -5.48 -1.92 42.10
C PRO A 43 -4.13 -1.19 42.12
N HIS A 44 -3.28 -1.51 43.09
CA HIS A 44 -2.01 -0.85 43.40
C HIS A 44 -0.99 -0.72 42.24
N ASP A 45 -1.18 -1.41 41.12
CA ASP A 45 -0.19 -1.51 40.04
C ASP A 45 -0.58 -0.77 38.73
N ALA A 46 -1.67 -0.01 38.73
CA ALA A 46 -2.15 0.70 37.54
C ALA A 46 -2.17 2.23 37.70
N GLN A 47 -1.02 2.86 37.98
CA GLN A 47 -0.90 4.33 37.99
C GLN A 47 0.43 4.80 37.39
N ARG A 48 0.43 5.07 36.08
CA ARG A 48 1.43 5.90 35.38
C ARG A 48 0.75 6.80 34.35
N LEU A 49 -0.37 7.40 34.75
CA LEU A 49 -0.99 8.51 34.04
C LEU A 49 -0.52 9.81 34.67
N ILE A 50 -0.37 10.85 33.86
CA ILE A 50 0.20 12.16 34.19
C ILE A 50 -0.30 12.63 35.57
N HIS A 51 0.60 12.67 36.56
CA HIS A 51 0.29 13.20 37.87
C HIS A 51 0.65 14.68 37.89
N GLY A 52 -0.38 15.54 37.80
CA GLY A 52 -0.27 16.98 38.07
C GLY A 52 -0.23 17.90 36.85
N ASP A 53 -0.18 19.21 37.15
CA ASP A 53 -0.23 20.28 36.16
C ASP A 53 1.02 20.25 35.27
N THR A 54 0.82 20.22 33.95
CA THR A 54 1.91 20.23 32.97
C THR A 54 1.88 21.51 32.13
N PHE A 55 3.02 22.17 32.00
CA PHE A 55 3.26 23.26 31.06
C PHE A 55 4.26 22.81 30.00
N GLN A 56 4.01 23.10 28.73
CA GLN A 56 4.94 22.81 27.64
C GLN A 56 4.97 23.97 26.65
N GLY A 57 6.15 24.26 26.12
CA GLY A 57 6.34 25.26 25.09
C GLY A 57 7.33 24.77 24.05
N SER A 58 7.12 25.11 22.79
CA SER A 58 8.07 24.91 21.71
C SER A 58 8.10 26.10 20.78
N THR A 59 9.26 26.37 20.19
CA THR A 59 9.42 27.38 19.15
C THR A 59 10.44 26.91 18.12
N LEU A 60 10.19 27.27 16.87
CA LEU A 60 11.05 27.02 15.73
C LEU A 60 11.17 28.32 14.94
N LEU A 61 12.39 28.80 14.78
CA LEU A 61 12.74 29.85 13.84
C LEU A 61 13.56 29.22 12.71
N SER A 62 13.12 29.39 11.47
CA SER A 62 13.81 28.88 10.29
C SER A 62 14.13 30.03 9.35
N TYR A 63 15.33 29.98 8.80
CA TYR A 63 15.83 30.90 7.79
C TYR A 63 16.38 30.13 6.60
N LEU A 64 15.77 30.33 5.43
CA LEU A 64 16.18 29.73 4.18
C LEU A 64 17.33 30.56 3.58
N VAL A 65 18.56 30.11 3.80
CA VAL A 65 19.79 30.77 3.33
C VAL A 65 19.93 30.63 1.81
N LEU A 66 19.64 29.41 1.31
CA LEU A 66 19.55 29.03 -0.09
C LEU A 66 18.31 28.14 -0.25
N PRO A 67 17.76 27.93 -1.46
CA PRO A 67 16.59 27.06 -1.67
C PRO A 67 16.71 25.67 -1.01
N ASP A 68 17.93 25.14 -0.92
CA ASP A 68 18.20 23.80 -0.36
C ASP A 68 18.92 23.83 1.00
N VAL A 69 19.17 25.03 1.57
CA VAL A 69 19.90 25.21 2.83
C VAL A 69 19.08 26.03 3.80
N SER A 70 18.71 25.43 4.93
CA SER A 70 18.02 26.12 6.01
C SER A 70 18.86 26.13 7.28
N LEU A 71 18.96 27.31 7.89
CA LEU A 71 19.43 27.49 9.26
C LEU A 71 18.20 27.59 10.15
N ASN A 72 18.18 26.80 11.21
CA ASN A 72 17.05 26.70 12.10
C ASN A 72 17.52 26.88 13.53
N PHE A 73 16.61 27.33 14.38
CA PHE A 73 16.79 27.41 15.81
C PHE A 73 15.53 26.88 16.46
N GLN A 74 15.69 25.88 17.34
CA GLN A 74 14.59 25.33 18.10
C GLN A 74 14.81 25.55 19.59
N ALA A 75 13.72 25.80 20.31
CA ALA A 75 13.69 25.71 21.75
C ALA A 75 12.40 25.01 22.16
N ASN A 76 12.51 23.98 22.98
CA ASN A 76 11.37 23.27 23.56
C ASN A 76 11.60 23.08 25.05
N GLY A 77 10.53 23.12 25.82
CA GLY A 77 10.59 22.90 27.25
C GLY A 77 9.28 22.37 27.79
N SER A 78 9.38 21.58 28.85
CA SER A 78 8.26 21.12 29.64
C SER A 78 8.57 21.21 31.12
N GLU A 79 7.54 21.55 31.89
CA GLU A 79 7.53 21.57 33.34
C GLU A 79 6.30 20.79 33.79
N ASP A 80 6.50 19.83 34.69
CA ASP A 80 5.46 19.06 35.32
C ASP A 80 5.58 19.25 36.83
N SER A 81 4.45 19.41 37.52
CA SER A 81 4.39 19.76 38.95
C SER A 81 5.08 18.77 39.90
N GLU A 82 5.30 17.51 39.48
CA GLU A 82 6.01 16.48 40.25
C GLU A 82 7.43 16.16 39.73
N HIS A 83 7.86 16.71 38.58
CA HIS A 83 9.11 16.31 37.91
C HIS A 83 10.07 17.47 37.58
N VAL A 84 11.30 17.11 37.21
CA VAL A 84 12.38 18.02 36.81
C VAL A 84 12.02 18.75 35.51
N LYS A 85 12.19 20.08 35.49
CA LYS A 85 12.10 20.89 34.27
C LYS A 85 12.99 20.29 33.17
N SER A 86 12.43 20.09 31.99
CA SER A 86 13.19 19.64 30.84
C SER A 86 13.14 20.72 29.77
N TYR A 87 14.29 21.08 29.21
CA TYR A 87 14.36 21.90 28.01
C TYR A 87 15.39 21.33 27.05
N ALA A 88 15.22 21.63 25.77
CA ALA A 88 16.25 21.51 24.74
C ALA A 88 16.25 22.82 23.93
N ILE A 89 17.43 23.38 23.69
CA ILE A 89 17.57 24.59 22.89
C ILE A 89 18.83 24.51 22.05
N GLY A 90 18.73 24.87 20.77
CA GLY A 90 19.87 24.80 19.90
C GLY A 90 19.60 25.16 18.44
N PRO A 91 20.62 25.66 17.74
CA PRO A 91 20.57 25.76 16.29
C PRO A 91 20.77 24.40 15.62
N PHE A 92 20.23 24.28 14.42
CA PHE A 92 20.57 23.22 13.49
C PHE A 92 20.53 23.70 12.04
N VAL A 93 21.35 23.09 11.20
CA VAL A 93 21.39 23.32 9.76
C VAL A 93 20.90 22.07 9.05
N ARG A 94 20.08 22.27 8.01
CA ARG A 94 19.70 21.23 7.07
C ARG A 94 20.08 21.66 5.67
N TRP A 95 20.77 20.79 4.96
CA TRP A 95 21.15 20.99 3.57
C TRP A 95 20.75 19.78 2.73
N ASN A 96 19.79 19.97 1.83
CA ASN A 96 19.44 18.99 0.81
C ASN A 96 20.43 19.13 -0.36
N MET A 97 21.58 18.46 -0.27
CA MET A 97 22.70 18.67 -1.18
C MET A 97 22.37 18.28 -2.62
N TRP A 98 21.56 17.23 -2.79
CA TRP A 98 21.15 16.74 -4.10
C TRP A 98 19.88 15.90 -4.00
N GLN A 99 18.98 16.04 -4.97
CA GLN A 99 17.81 15.18 -5.12
C GLN A 99 17.50 14.98 -6.60
N LYS A 100 17.42 13.71 -7.04
CA LYS A 100 17.04 13.35 -8.41
C LYS A 100 16.28 12.02 -8.42
N GLY A 101 14.97 12.10 -8.64
CA GLY A 101 14.09 10.93 -8.57
C GLY A 101 14.05 10.36 -7.15
N GLU A 102 14.35 9.07 -7.03
CA GLU A 102 14.42 8.34 -5.75
C GLU A 102 15.74 8.54 -5.00
N ASN A 103 16.70 9.21 -5.62
CA ASN A 103 18.02 9.40 -5.04
C ASN A 103 18.10 10.77 -4.35
N ASP A 104 18.61 10.78 -3.12
CA ASP A 104 18.81 12.00 -2.35
C ASP A 104 20.10 11.94 -1.51
N LEU A 105 20.69 13.11 -1.31
CA LEU A 105 21.80 13.33 -0.40
C LEU A 105 21.45 14.53 0.47
N SER A 106 21.39 14.32 1.78
CA SER A 106 21.14 15.37 2.74
C SER A 106 22.17 15.36 3.87
N PHE A 107 22.44 16.57 4.35
CA PHE A 107 23.32 16.85 5.46
C PHE A 107 22.54 17.57 6.56
N TYR A 108 22.78 17.16 7.79
CA TYR A 108 22.19 17.74 8.98
C TYR A 108 23.27 17.95 10.03
N ALA A 109 23.24 19.10 10.70
CA ALA A 109 24.15 19.40 11.79
C ALA A 109 23.41 20.15 12.88
N ASP A 110 23.61 19.78 14.14
CA ASP A 110 23.00 20.48 15.28
C ASP A 110 23.98 20.71 16.43
N ALA A 111 23.62 21.67 17.26
CA ALA A 111 24.24 21.89 18.56
C ALA A 111 23.13 22.20 19.56
N ASN A 112 22.88 21.30 20.50
CA ASN A 112 21.78 21.39 21.44
C ASN A 112 22.29 21.41 22.89
N ARG A 113 21.62 22.18 23.75
CA ARG A 113 21.76 22.10 25.20
C ARG A 113 20.47 21.58 25.80
N THR A 114 20.56 20.55 26.64
CA THR A 114 19.44 19.92 27.31
C THR A 114 19.56 19.97 28.83
N GLN A 115 18.45 20.20 29.54
CA GLN A 115 18.45 20.36 30.99
C GLN A 115 18.62 19.05 31.77
N THR A 116 18.22 17.91 31.20
CA THR A 116 18.33 16.61 31.86
C THR A 116 19.80 16.21 31.98
N GLY A 117 20.48 16.72 33.02
CA GLY A 117 21.92 16.55 33.27
C GLY A 117 22.84 17.66 32.73
N ASP A 118 22.33 18.87 32.42
CA ASP A 118 23.12 19.95 31.80
C ASP A 118 23.98 19.45 30.62
N ILE A 119 23.34 18.70 29.73
CA ILE A 119 24.01 18.03 28.62
C ILE A 119 24.17 18.99 27.45
N TYR A 120 25.37 19.04 26.89
CA TYR A 120 25.65 19.71 25.63
C TYR A 120 25.93 18.65 24.58
N SER A 121 25.25 18.73 23.44
CA SER A 121 25.45 17.80 22.34
C SER A 121 25.63 18.53 21.02
N GLY A 122 26.39 17.92 20.12
CA GLY A 122 26.41 18.33 18.73
C GLY A 122 26.66 17.13 17.83
N TYR A 123 25.89 17.04 16.76
CA TYR A 123 25.92 15.93 15.83
C TYR A 123 25.99 16.43 14.39
N LEU A 124 26.62 15.61 13.56
CA LEU A 124 26.66 15.73 12.11
C LEU A 124 26.08 14.44 11.55
N ARG A 125 25.08 14.55 10.68
CA ARG A 125 24.43 13.43 10.01
C ARG A 125 24.48 13.61 8.50
N LEU A 126 24.92 12.57 7.82
CA LEU A 126 24.83 12.42 6.38
C LEU A 126 23.80 11.34 6.08
N THR A 127 22.87 11.62 5.18
CA THR A 127 21.89 10.63 4.68
C THR A 127 22.00 10.57 3.17
N LEU A 128 22.20 9.36 2.65
CA LEU A 128 22.31 9.06 1.23
C LEU A 128 21.30 7.98 0.88
N ARG A 129 20.46 8.23 -0.11
CA ARG A 129 19.58 7.25 -0.73
C ARG A 129 19.94 7.09 -2.20
N LEU A 130 20.22 5.86 -2.62
CA LEU A 130 20.55 5.48 -3.99
C LEU A 130 19.69 4.29 -4.42
N GLY A 131 18.51 4.58 -4.98
CA GLY A 131 17.49 3.59 -5.31
C GLY A 131 17.12 2.72 -4.09
N ALA A 132 17.46 1.44 -4.18
CA ALA A 132 17.25 0.42 -3.16
C ALA A 132 18.20 0.50 -1.95
N TRP A 133 19.17 1.40 -1.95
CA TRP A 133 20.16 1.52 -0.87
C TRP A 133 19.96 2.81 -0.09
N GLY A 134 19.93 2.69 1.23
CA GLY A 134 19.98 3.80 2.17
C GLY A 134 21.24 3.71 3.03
N TYR A 135 21.89 4.83 3.26
CA TYR A 135 22.99 4.97 4.20
C TYR A 135 22.75 6.20 5.08
N VAL A 136 22.91 6.01 6.39
CA VAL A 136 22.91 7.08 7.38
C VAL A 136 24.21 6.96 8.17
N GLY A 137 25.05 7.98 8.10
CA GLY A 137 26.21 8.14 8.96
C GLY A 137 26.00 9.34 9.88
N GLU A 138 26.15 9.16 11.18
CA GLU A 138 26.06 10.23 12.16
C GLU A 138 27.25 10.16 13.12
N GLY A 139 27.85 11.30 13.39
CA GLY A 139 28.96 11.43 14.34
C GLY A 139 28.78 12.68 15.17
N GLY A 140 29.16 12.60 16.44
CA GLY A 140 28.99 13.73 17.33
C GLY A 140 29.65 13.55 18.68
N VAL A 141 29.36 14.51 19.54
CA VAL A 141 29.85 14.54 20.91
C VAL A 141 28.72 15.01 21.79
N SER A 142 28.49 14.30 22.88
CA SER A 142 27.66 14.76 23.98
C SER A 142 28.54 14.95 25.21
N GLY A 143 28.16 15.79 26.15
CA GLY A 143 28.91 15.94 27.40
C GLY A 143 28.02 16.40 28.53
N ASP A 144 28.31 15.91 29.72
CA ASP A 144 27.59 16.21 30.96
C ASP A 144 28.46 17.12 31.82
N GLN A 145 27.83 18.18 32.34
CA GLN A 145 28.44 19.06 33.34
C GLN A 145 27.95 18.70 34.75
N SER A 146 28.58 17.69 35.35
CA SER A 146 28.34 17.32 36.76
C SER A 146 29.01 18.30 37.72
N SER A 147 28.23 19.10 38.45
CA SER A 147 28.74 19.93 39.56
C SER A 147 28.89 19.11 40.85
N SER A 148 29.98 18.37 41.01
CA SER A 148 30.33 17.75 42.29
C SER A 148 31.31 18.64 43.07
N SER A 149 30.79 19.30 44.10
CA SER A 149 31.49 19.94 45.24
C SER A 149 32.73 20.83 44.95
N ALA A 150 32.49 22.13 45.11
CA ALA A 150 33.37 23.24 45.53
C ALA A 150 34.73 23.55 44.87
N THR A 151 35.38 22.70 44.07
CA THR A 151 36.72 23.08 43.52
C THR A 151 37.12 22.51 42.16
N SER A 152 36.26 21.77 41.46
CA SER A 152 36.61 21.24 40.12
C SER A 152 35.37 21.07 39.24
N ASN A 153 35.28 21.88 38.18
CA ASN A 153 34.33 21.66 37.08
C ASN A 153 34.94 20.62 36.13
N ASN A 154 34.47 19.38 36.20
CA ASN A 154 34.92 18.33 35.30
C ASN A 154 33.82 17.98 34.28
N THR A 155 33.89 18.55 33.09
CA THR A 155 32.97 18.21 31.99
C THR A 155 33.40 16.88 31.38
N LYS A 156 32.56 15.84 31.51
CA LYS A 156 32.80 14.57 30.82
C LYS A 156 32.24 14.68 29.41
N ARG A 157 33.06 14.38 28.41
CA ARG A 157 32.65 14.34 27.00
C ARG A 157 32.61 12.89 26.53
N PHE A 158 31.53 12.52 25.88
CA PHE A 158 31.25 11.21 25.35
C PHE A 158 31.13 11.31 23.83
N PRO A 159 32.13 10.82 23.07
CA PRO A 159 31.99 10.72 21.63
C PRO A 159 30.84 9.77 21.29
N TYR A 160 30.21 10.04 20.17
CA TYR A 160 29.10 9.26 19.64
C TYR A 160 29.34 9.06 18.14
N ALA A 161 29.19 7.83 17.68
CA ALA A 161 29.15 7.50 16.28
C ALA A 161 28.02 6.52 16.01
N TYR A 162 27.36 6.68 14.88
CA TYR A 162 26.24 5.88 14.43
C TYR A 162 26.36 5.69 12.93
N ASN A 163 26.26 4.45 12.48
CA ASN A 163 26.26 4.12 11.07
C ASN A 163 25.16 3.11 10.83
N ARG A 164 24.31 3.36 9.85
CA ARG A 164 23.30 2.42 9.39
C ARG A 164 23.34 2.31 7.89
N VAL A 165 23.40 1.08 7.41
CA VAL A 165 23.18 0.73 6.01
C VAL A 165 21.85 -0.01 5.94
N THR A 166 21.04 0.30 4.96
CA THR A 166 19.77 -0.39 4.71
C THR A 166 19.67 -0.68 3.22
N TRP A 167 19.23 -1.88 2.89
CA TRP A 167 18.82 -2.24 1.55
C TRP A 167 17.33 -2.59 1.57
N ASN A 168 16.58 -2.07 0.61
CA ASN A 168 15.17 -2.36 0.45
C ASN A 168 14.85 -2.80 -0.99
N ASP A 169 14.07 -3.87 -1.12
CA ASP A 169 13.42 -4.25 -2.37
C ASP A 169 11.92 -4.09 -2.21
N ASP A 170 11.38 -3.08 -2.88
CA ASP A 170 9.98 -2.65 -2.89
C ASP A 170 9.39 -2.60 -4.31
N LYS A 171 10.06 -3.23 -5.29
CA LYS A 171 9.61 -3.22 -6.69
C LYS A 171 8.31 -3.98 -6.92
N ASP A 172 8.03 -4.98 -6.09
CA ASP A 172 6.80 -5.76 -6.13
C ASP A 172 5.89 -5.33 -4.96
N PRO A 173 4.67 -4.82 -5.22
CA PRO A 173 3.75 -4.42 -4.14
C PRO A 173 3.34 -5.58 -3.21
N THR A 174 3.58 -6.84 -3.61
CA THR A 174 3.28 -8.03 -2.79
C THR A 174 4.40 -8.47 -1.88
N HIS A 175 5.61 -7.92 -2.07
CA HIS A 175 6.81 -8.32 -1.36
C HIS A 175 7.63 -7.08 -0.96
N LEU A 176 7.91 -6.95 0.33
CA LEU A 176 8.87 -5.97 0.81
C LEU A 176 9.96 -6.71 1.56
N LEU A 177 11.20 -6.55 1.15
CA LEU A 177 12.35 -7.03 1.90
C LEU A 177 13.21 -5.86 2.30
N VAL A 178 13.38 -5.67 3.62
CA VAL A 178 14.30 -4.69 4.18
C VAL A 178 15.38 -5.43 4.96
N VAL A 179 16.63 -5.14 4.66
CA VAL A 179 17.80 -5.65 5.39
C VAL A 179 18.58 -4.46 5.92
N GLY A 180 18.79 -4.41 7.22
CA GLY A 180 19.50 -3.35 7.91
C GLY A 180 20.73 -3.88 8.65
N ALA A 181 21.79 -3.09 8.64
CA ALA A 181 22.91 -3.25 9.56
C ALA A 181 23.22 -1.90 10.19
N GLU A 182 23.33 -1.87 11.50
CA GLU A 182 23.59 -0.68 12.29
C GLU A 182 24.75 -0.93 13.26
N SER A 183 25.60 0.08 13.42
CA SER A 183 26.67 0.11 14.40
C SER A 183 26.63 1.45 15.12
N ARG A 184 26.47 1.40 16.44
CA ARG A 184 26.44 2.56 17.31
C ARG A 184 27.55 2.42 18.33
N GLU A 185 28.38 3.45 18.43
CA GLU A 185 29.43 3.55 19.41
C GLU A 185 29.15 4.77 20.29
N GLN A 186 29.06 4.52 21.59
CA GLN A 186 28.98 5.54 22.62
C GLN A 186 30.05 5.24 23.67
N ALA A 187 30.47 6.26 24.42
CA ALA A 187 31.67 6.18 25.27
C ALA A 187 31.87 4.93 26.15
N HIS A 188 30.81 4.24 26.57
CA HIS A 188 30.91 3.06 27.43
C HIS A 188 30.34 1.77 26.83
N TYR A 189 29.72 1.84 25.66
CA TYR A 189 29.16 0.69 24.99
C TYR A 189 29.12 0.82 23.47
N GLN A 190 29.29 -0.30 22.79
CA GLN A 190 29.08 -0.47 21.37
C GLN A 190 27.84 -1.34 21.18
N ASN A 191 27.02 -1.01 20.20
CA ASN A 191 25.83 -1.75 19.84
C ASN A 191 25.85 -2.02 18.35
N HIS A 192 25.79 -3.29 17.97
CA HIS A 192 25.70 -3.74 16.58
C HIS A 192 24.37 -4.44 16.38
N LEU A 193 23.58 -3.95 15.42
CA LEU A 193 22.25 -4.47 15.11
C LEU A 193 22.23 -4.95 13.66
N VAL A 194 21.69 -6.14 13.43
CA VAL A 194 21.32 -6.62 12.10
C VAL A 194 19.83 -6.93 12.14
N ASP A 195 19.08 -6.35 11.21
CA ASP A 195 17.63 -6.52 11.12
C ASP A 195 17.20 -6.96 9.71
N LEU A 196 16.17 -7.80 9.67
CA LEU A 196 15.49 -8.23 8.46
C LEU A 196 13.99 -8.09 8.68
N ASP A 197 13.30 -7.35 7.82
CA ASP A 197 11.85 -7.24 7.79
C ASP A 197 11.36 -7.67 6.40
N TYR A 198 10.71 -8.83 6.35
CA TYR A 198 10.19 -9.42 5.12
C TYR A 198 8.67 -9.49 5.19
N HIS A 199 8.01 -8.88 4.22
CA HIS A 199 6.56 -8.89 4.05
C HIS A 199 6.24 -9.68 2.78
N SER A 200 5.19 -10.48 2.87
CA SER A 200 4.68 -11.24 1.75
C SER A 200 3.16 -11.32 1.85
N ARG A 201 2.52 -11.77 0.77
CA ARG A 201 1.10 -12.15 0.80
C ARG A 201 0.74 -13.16 1.91
N LEU A 202 1.70 -13.96 2.38
CA LEU A 202 1.47 -15.02 3.36
C LEU A 202 1.62 -14.55 4.81
N GLY A 203 2.28 -13.42 5.04
CA GLY A 203 2.67 -13.01 6.38
C GLY A 203 3.90 -12.13 6.39
N ARG A 204 4.31 -11.79 7.61
CA ARG A 204 5.46 -10.95 7.91
C ARG A 204 6.46 -11.70 8.78
N LEU A 205 7.72 -11.65 8.40
CA LEU A 205 8.85 -12.17 9.15
C LEU A 205 9.75 -11.00 9.57
N LYS A 206 9.99 -10.87 10.87
CA LYS A 206 11.01 -9.99 11.43
C LYS A 206 12.08 -10.81 12.10
N LEU A 207 13.32 -10.54 11.77
CA LEU A 207 14.48 -11.07 12.47
C LEU A 207 15.33 -9.89 12.93
N LEU A 208 15.87 -9.98 14.13
CA LEU A 208 16.72 -8.98 14.73
C LEU A 208 17.80 -9.69 15.53
N ALA A 209 19.05 -9.32 15.31
CA ALA A 209 20.18 -9.72 16.12
C ALA A 209 20.90 -8.46 16.60
N GLU A 210 21.12 -8.37 17.89
CA GLU A 210 21.73 -7.22 18.55
C GLU A 210 22.88 -7.70 19.43
N GLU A 211 24.03 -7.06 19.31
CA GLU A 211 25.19 -7.29 20.14
C GLU A 211 25.52 -5.99 20.88
N THR A 212 25.37 -6.00 22.19
CA THR A 212 25.81 -4.90 23.06
C THR A 212 27.09 -5.30 23.77
N ILE A 213 28.15 -4.53 23.50
CA ILE A 213 29.47 -4.70 24.08
C ILE A 213 29.69 -3.54 25.05
N THR A 214 29.90 -3.85 26.31
CA THR A 214 30.30 -2.87 27.34
C THR A 214 31.71 -3.20 27.83
N HIS A 215 32.31 -2.32 28.63
CA HIS A 215 33.66 -2.54 29.17
C HIS A 215 33.82 -3.83 29.99
N SER A 216 32.75 -4.31 30.61
CA SER A 216 32.78 -5.45 31.55
C SER A 216 31.91 -6.63 31.13
N ASN A 217 31.06 -6.45 30.11
CA ASN A 217 30.08 -7.45 29.74
C ASN A 217 29.79 -7.42 28.24
N HIS A 218 29.47 -8.60 27.72
CA HIS A 218 29.07 -8.84 26.35
C HIS A 218 27.71 -9.51 26.38
N SER A 219 26.74 -8.95 25.66
CA SER A 219 25.41 -9.52 25.56
C SER A 219 24.95 -9.53 24.12
N THR A 220 24.61 -10.72 23.63
CA THR A 220 23.98 -10.92 22.34
C THR A 220 22.52 -11.30 22.54
N PHE A 221 21.63 -10.63 21.83
CA PHE A 221 20.21 -10.89 21.78
C PHE A 221 19.80 -11.19 20.36
N ALA A 222 18.99 -12.23 20.16
CA ALA A 222 18.39 -12.52 18.87
C ALA A 222 16.89 -12.72 19.07
N ASN A 223 16.09 -12.05 18.23
CA ASN A 223 14.65 -12.14 18.23
C ASN A 223 14.14 -12.44 16.83
N GLY A 224 13.14 -13.30 16.76
CA GLY A 224 12.40 -13.58 15.54
C GLY A 224 10.91 -13.52 15.82
N ALA A 225 10.18 -12.85 14.95
CA ALA A 225 8.73 -12.81 14.97
C ALA A 225 8.18 -13.16 13.58
N PHE A 226 7.31 -14.15 13.53
CA PHE A 226 6.56 -14.50 12.33
C PHE A 226 5.08 -14.31 12.61
N GLY A 227 4.41 -13.50 11.78
CA GLY A 227 2.98 -13.22 11.87
C GLY A 227 2.29 -13.60 10.56
N PHE A 228 1.14 -14.24 10.68
CA PHE A 228 0.24 -14.55 9.56
C PHE A 228 -1.20 -14.48 10.06
N SER A 229 -2.15 -14.28 9.14
CA SER A 229 -3.57 -14.24 9.49
C SER A 229 -4.34 -15.38 8.82
N ILE A 230 -5.38 -15.86 9.49
CA ILE A 230 -6.37 -16.80 8.96
C ILE A 230 -7.74 -16.13 9.08
N ALA A 231 -8.52 -16.16 8.01
CA ALA A 231 -9.88 -15.66 7.98
C ALA A 231 -10.86 -16.74 7.52
N HIS A 232 -12.06 -16.72 8.08
CA HIS A 232 -13.14 -17.63 7.74
C HIS A 232 -14.50 -16.92 7.77
N THR A 233 -15.33 -17.15 6.76
CA THR A 233 -16.64 -16.50 6.56
C THR A 233 -17.82 -17.49 6.60
N GLY A 234 -17.58 -18.75 6.98
CA GLY A 234 -18.57 -19.83 6.88
C GLY A 234 -18.64 -20.48 5.49
N ARG A 235 -18.30 -19.73 4.44
CA ARG A 235 -18.28 -20.19 3.04
C ARG A 235 -16.86 -20.32 2.48
N SER A 236 -15.93 -19.52 3.00
CA SER A 236 -14.54 -19.49 2.56
C SER A 236 -13.60 -19.47 3.75
N ALA A 237 -12.43 -20.07 3.55
CA ALA A 237 -11.27 -19.86 4.39
C ALA A 237 -10.13 -19.33 3.51
N ALA A 238 -9.35 -18.41 4.06
CA ALA A 238 -8.14 -17.89 3.45
C ALA A 238 -7.08 -17.68 4.53
N PHE A 239 -5.81 -17.79 4.15
CA PHE A 239 -4.69 -17.48 5.01
C PHE A 239 -3.76 -16.52 4.28
N GLY A 240 -3.09 -15.66 5.02
CA GLY A 240 -2.23 -14.61 4.48
C GLY A 240 -2.48 -13.26 5.13
N GLY A 241 -1.78 -12.23 4.66
CA GLY A 241 -1.81 -10.89 5.23
C GLY A 241 -0.65 -10.61 6.17
N ASP A 242 -0.09 -9.41 6.05
CA ASP A 242 1.07 -8.91 6.79
C ASP A 242 0.71 -8.21 8.12
N ASN A 243 -0.60 -8.09 8.41
CA ASN A 243 -1.15 -7.40 9.57
C ASN A 243 -2.18 -8.26 10.32
N LEU A 244 -2.03 -8.31 11.64
CA LEU A 244 -2.81 -9.14 12.57
C LEU A 244 -4.08 -8.46 13.11
N LEU A 245 -4.21 -7.14 12.94
CA LEU A 245 -5.32 -6.34 13.47
C LEU A 245 -6.02 -5.65 12.30
N GLY A 246 -7.05 -6.29 11.75
CA GLY A 246 -7.75 -5.68 10.62
C GLY A 246 -9.11 -6.30 10.32
N SER A 247 -9.90 -5.52 9.62
CA SER A 247 -10.93 -5.99 8.72
C SER A 247 -10.33 -6.41 7.39
N GLY A 248 -11.10 -7.03 6.52
CA GLY A 248 -10.57 -7.43 5.23
C GLY A 248 -11.59 -8.04 4.30
N VAL A 249 -11.07 -8.45 3.15
CA VAL A 249 -11.85 -9.06 2.08
C VAL A 249 -11.14 -10.32 1.62
N ILE A 250 -11.91 -11.41 1.49
CA ILE A 250 -11.46 -12.60 0.78
C ILE A 250 -11.89 -12.46 -0.66
N ILE A 251 -10.92 -12.38 -1.55
CA ILE A 251 -11.14 -12.28 -3.00
C ILE A 251 -11.08 -13.69 -3.58
N ASN A 252 -12.16 -14.08 -4.25
CA ASN A 252 -12.34 -15.41 -4.81
C ASN A 252 -12.61 -15.32 -6.33
N PRO A 253 -11.55 -15.36 -7.16
CA PRO A 253 -11.68 -15.44 -8.62
C PRO A 253 -12.14 -16.85 -9.04
N LYS A 254 -13.43 -17.00 -9.33
CA LYS A 254 -14.03 -18.21 -9.87
C LYS A 254 -13.83 -18.25 -11.38
N GLY A 255 -13.27 -19.33 -11.90
CA GLY A 255 -13.08 -19.50 -13.33
C GLY A 255 -12.35 -20.80 -13.64
N GLU A 256 -12.55 -21.33 -14.84
CA GLU A 256 -11.92 -22.59 -15.29
C GLU A 256 -10.46 -22.40 -15.73
N THR A 257 -10.01 -21.16 -15.89
CA THR A 257 -8.63 -20.86 -16.24
C THR A 257 -7.73 -21.04 -15.02
N LYS A 258 -6.75 -21.94 -15.12
CA LYS A 258 -5.71 -22.07 -14.10
C LYS A 258 -4.51 -21.21 -14.50
N HIS A 259 -3.95 -20.50 -13.53
CA HIS A 259 -2.63 -19.84 -13.60
C HIS A 259 -2.54 -18.52 -14.37
N SER A 260 -3.61 -17.74 -14.49
CA SER A 260 -3.49 -16.35 -14.97
C SER A 260 -3.32 -15.38 -13.80
N ASN A 261 -2.37 -14.45 -13.90
CA ASN A 261 -2.14 -13.43 -12.88
C ASN A 261 -3.15 -12.29 -13.03
N LEU A 262 -3.78 -11.92 -11.92
CA LEU A 262 -4.68 -10.78 -11.81
C LEU A 262 -4.11 -9.78 -10.82
N SER A 263 -4.15 -8.50 -11.17
CA SER A 263 -3.93 -7.40 -10.25
C SER A 263 -5.23 -7.09 -9.51
N VAL A 264 -5.14 -6.99 -8.19
CA VAL A 264 -6.21 -6.53 -7.32
C VAL A 264 -6.02 -5.04 -7.07
N LEU A 265 -7.00 -4.24 -7.47
CA LEU A 265 -6.99 -2.80 -7.28
C LEU A 265 -7.93 -2.42 -6.14
N VAL A 266 -7.44 -1.61 -5.21
CA VAL A 266 -8.23 -0.97 -4.16
C VAL A 266 -8.18 0.52 -4.39
N ASN A 267 -9.35 1.13 -4.59
CA ASN A 267 -9.47 2.55 -4.94
C ASN A 267 -8.65 2.93 -6.18
N GLY A 268 -8.52 2.00 -7.14
CA GLY A 268 -7.77 2.18 -8.38
C GLY A 268 -6.25 1.99 -8.27
N VAL A 269 -5.73 1.64 -7.09
CA VAL A 269 -4.30 1.37 -6.88
C VAL A 269 -4.10 -0.13 -6.70
N GLU A 270 -3.14 -0.70 -7.44
CA GLU A 270 -2.75 -2.11 -7.28
C GLU A 270 -2.23 -2.36 -5.86
N ARG A 271 -2.88 -3.27 -5.14
CA ARG A 271 -2.51 -3.66 -3.77
C ARG A 271 -1.87 -5.03 -3.69
N THR A 272 -2.27 -5.93 -4.55
CA THR A 272 -1.73 -7.29 -4.58
C THR A 272 -1.98 -7.95 -5.93
N THR A 273 -1.32 -9.06 -6.17
CA THR A 273 -1.59 -9.96 -7.30
C THR A 273 -2.12 -11.29 -6.79
N LEU A 274 -2.92 -11.95 -7.60
CA LEU A 274 -3.43 -13.28 -7.31
C LEU A 274 -3.58 -14.11 -8.58
N ASN A 275 -3.64 -15.43 -8.42
CA ASN A 275 -3.88 -16.33 -9.53
C ASN A 275 -5.36 -16.69 -9.62
N THR A 276 -5.86 -16.87 -10.84
CA THR A 276 -7.17 -17.48 -11.07
C THR A 276 -7.26 -18.84 -10.36
N GLY A 277 -8.40 -19.10 -9.70
CA GLY A 277 -8.61 -20.31 -8.90
C GLY A 277 -7.96 -20.31 -7.51
N SER A 278 -7.23 -19.25 -7.12
CA SER A 278 -6.67 -19.09 -5.78
C SER A 278 -7.40 -17.98 -4.99
N LYS A 279 -7.69 -18.25 -3.72
CA LYS A 279 -8.28 -17.25 -2.82
C LYS A 279 -7.18 -16.42 -2.17
N THR A 280 -7.40 -15.12 -2.06
CA THR A 280 -6.47 -14.19 -1.40
C THR A 280 -7.19 -13.40 -0.32
N LEU A 281 -6.59 -13.35 0.87
CA LEU A 281 -7.03 -12.47 1.95
C LEU A 281 -6.33 -11.11 1.81
N LEU A 282 -7.12 -10.06 1.68
CA LEU A 282 -6.66 -8.68 1.65
C LEU A 282 -7.09 -7.97 2.94
N ILE A 283 -6.14 -7.67 3.81
CA ILE A 283 -6.38 -6.92 5.05
C ILE A 283 -6.44 -5.44 4.70
N LEU A 284 -7.49 -4.76 5.19
CA LEU A 284 -7.74 -3.34 4.93
C LEU A 284 -8.16 -2.64 6.22
N PRO A 285 -7.80 -1.35 6.41
CA PRO A 285 -8.22 -0.59 7.57
C PRO A 285 -9.76 -0.57 7.75
N PRO A 286 -10.27 -0.61 8.99
CA PRO A 286 -11.70 -0.52 9.25
C PRO A 286 -12.21 0.92 9.16
N TYR A 287 -13.54 1.08 9.17
CA TYR A 287 -14.30 2.33 9.15
C TYR A 287 -14.22 3.10 7.82
N ASP A 288 -14.04 2.39 6.72
CA ASP A 288 -13.93 2.98 5.39
C ASP A 288 -14.66 2.12 4.34
N THR A 289 -14.99 2.74 3.21
CA THR A 289 -15.60 2.09 2.05
C THR A 289 -14.61 2.05 0.90
N TYR A 290 -14.22 0.84 0.51
CA TYR A 290 -13.26 0.59 -0.55
C TYR A 290 -13.93 0.21 -1.86
N GLN A 291 -13.34 0.62 -2.99
CA GLN A 291 -13.71 0.16 -4.32
C GLN A 291 -12.71 -0.92 -4.75
N ILE A 292 -13.18 -2.18 -4.85
CA ILE A 292 -12.33 -3.30 -5.26
C ILE A 292 -12.66 -3.70 -6.70
N SER A 293 -11.62 -3.86 -7.53
CA SER A 293 -11.72 -4.36 -8.90
C SER A 293 -10.52 -5.25 -9.25
N LEU A 294 -10.70 -6.15 -10.22
CA LEU A 294 -9.64 -7.00 -10.74
C LEU A 294 -9.27 -6.58 -12.16
N LEU A 295 -7.98 -6.65 -12.50
CA LEU A 295 -7.48 -6.49 -13.86
C LEU A 295 -6.57 -7.66 -14.22
N PRO A 296 -6.59 -8.14 -15.48
CA PRO A 296 -5.56 -9.06 -15.97
C PRO A 296 -4.19 -8.38 -15.90
N LYS A 297 -3.17 -9.06 -15.35
CA LYS A 297 -1.79 -8.54 -15.30
C LYS A 297 -0.96 -8.98 -16.52
N ASP A 298 -1.25 -10.17 -17.03
CA ASP A 298 -0.60 -10.72 -18.22
C ASP A 298 -1.49 -10.55 -19.46
N ASP A 299 -0.91 -10.83 -20.64
CA ASP A 299 -1.61 -10.87 -21.94
C ASP A 299 -2.52 -12.12 -22.07
N SER A 300 -3.14 -12.50 -20.96
CA SER A 300 -4.07 -13.61 -20.89
C SER A 300 -5.41 -13.17 -21.49
N SER A 301 -5.86 -13.86 -22.54
CA SER A 301 -7.20 -13.71 -23.15
C SER A 301 -8.29 -14.11 -22.15
N LEU A 302 -8.56 -13.23 -21.19
CA LEU A 302 -9.56 -13.41 -20.15
C LEU A 302 -10.63 -12.33 -20.24
N GLU A 303 -11.86 -12.75 -20.06
CA GLU A 303 -12.95 -11.86 -19.70
C GLU A 303 -13.12 -11.87 -18.19
N ILE A 304 -13.03 -10.69 -17.59
CA ILE A 304 -13.19 -10.48 -16.15
C ILE A 304 -14.26 -9.42 -15.97
N ASP A 305 -15.16 -9.64 -15.02
CA ASP A 305 -16.03 -8.58 -14.52
C ASP A 305 -15.19 -7.45 -13.89
N ALA A 306 -14.90 -6.42 -14.69
CA ALA A 306 -14.13 -5.25 -14.28
C ALA A 306 -14.95 -4.26 -13.41
N THR A 307 -16.19 -4.62 -13.02
CA THR A 307 -17.04 -3.77 -12.19
C THR A 307 -16.34 -3.47 -10.87
N LYS A 308 -16.27 -2.18 -10.53
CA LYS A 308 -15.81 -1.71 -9.22
C LYS A 308 -16.88 -2.01 -8.19
N ARG A 309 -16.53 -2.82 -7.19
CA ARG A 309 -17.46 -3.26 -6.17
C ARG A 309 -17.17 -2.53 -4.86
N PRO A 310 -18.13 -1.75 -4.32
CA PRO A 310 -17.96 -1.09 -3.03
C PRO A 310 -18.03 -2.10 -1.89
N VAL A 311 -17.15 -1.96 -0.90
CA VAL A 311 -17.15 -2.76 0.32
C VAL A 311 -16.87 -1.89 1.53
N THR A 312 -17.72 -1.94 2.54
CA THR A 312 -17.54 -1.18 3.79
C THR A 312 -17.04 -2.10 4.89
N LEU A 313 -15.95 -1.70 5.54
CA LEU A 313 -15.28 -2.51 6.54
C LEU A 313 -15.45 -1.94 7.95
N TYR A 314 -15.62 -2.84 8.92
CA TYR A 314 -15.76 -2.58 10.35
C TYR A 314 -14.74 -3.43 11.11
N PRO A 315 -14.25 -3.02 12.29
CA PRO A 315 -13.26 -3.81 13.01
C PRO A 315 -13.68 -5.27 13.17
N GLY A 316 -12.82 -6.20 12.73
CA GLY A 316 -13.05 -7.64 12.84
C GLY A 316 -13.98 -8.25 11.80
N ASN A 317 -14.51 -7.48 10.83
CA ASN A 317 -15.31 -8.07 9.75
C ASN A 317 -14.43 -8.54 8.58
N ILE A 318 -14.78 -9.69 8.01
CA ILE A 318 -14.20 -10.21 6.77
C ILE A 318 -15.34 -10.42 5.78
N ILE A 319 -15.20 -9.88 4.57
CA ILE A 319 -16.22 -9.97 3.53
C ILE A 319 -15.71 -10.86 2.39
N ASP A 320 -16.50 -11.85 1.98
CA ASP A 320 -16.22 -12.64 0.77
C ASP A 320 -16.68 -11.90 -0.48
N MET A 321 -15.84 -11.86 -1.51
CA MET A 321 -16.18 -11.30 -2.81
C MET A 321 -15.77 -12.26 -3.93
N ASP A 322 -16.75 -12.63 -4.75
CA ASP A 322 -16.60 -13.60 -5.83
C ASP A 322 -16.53 -12.90 -7.20
N TRP A 323 -15.48 -13.11 -7.99
CA TRP A 323 -15.44 -12.65 -9.39
C TRP A 323 -15.55 -13.84 -10.32
N ASP A 324 -16.40 -13.74 -11.33
CA ASP A 324 -16.47 -14.73 -12.40
C ASP A 324 -15.49 -14.35 -13.50
N ILE A 325 -14.67 -15.31 -13.91
CA ILE A 325 -13.58 -15.17 -14.86
C ILE A 325 -13.77 -16.23 -15.93
N HIS A 326 -13.82 -15.77 -17.17
CA HIS A 326 -14.03 -16.66 -18.31
C HIS A 326 -12.87 -16.57 -19.30
N PRO A 327 -12.40 -17.70 -19.85
CA PRO A 327 -11.46 -17.67 -20.97
C PRO A 327 -12.15 -17.10 -22.21
N ILE A 328 -11.45 -16.22 -22.92
CA ILE A 328 -11.82 -15.80 -24.27
C ILE A 328 -11.10 -16.72 -25.25
N THR A 329 -11.87 -17.37 -26.12
CA THR A 329 -11.33 -18.16 -27.23
C THR A 329 -11.51 -17.39 -28.52
N VAL A 330 -10.41 -17.16 -29.24
CA VAL A 330 -10.47 -16.69 -30.63
C VAL A 330 -10.81 -17.87 -31.52
N ILE A 331 -11.92 -17.79 -32.24
CA ILE A 331 -12.38 -18.79 -33.19
C ILE A 331 -12.21 -18.29 -34.61
N LEU A 332 -11.69 -19.16 -35.48
CA LEU A 332 -11.67 -18.98 -36.94
C LEU A 332 -12.31 -20.18 -37.59
N GLY A 333 -13.22 -19.92 -38.53
CA GLY A 333 -13.89 -20.99 -39.26
C GLY A 333 -14.66 -20.47 -40.47
N ARG A 334 -15.30 -21.40 -41.17
CA ARG A 334 -16.16 -21.14 -42.31
C ARG A 334 -17.53 -21.73 -42.06
N VAL A 335 -18.59 -20.93 -42.16
CA VAL A 335 -19.98 -21.36 -41.95
C VAL A 335 -20.69 -21.59 -43.29
N VAL A 336 -21.39 -22.72 -43.42
CA VAL A 336 -22.07 -23.16 -44.64
C VAL A 336 -23.48 -23.67 -44.35
N ASP A 337 -24.37 -23.63 -45.34
CA ASP A 337 -25.71 -24.24 -45.27
C ASP A 337 -25.65 -25.78 -45.34
N THR A 338 -26.81 -26.45 -45.19
CA THR A 338 -26.91 -27.92 -45.28
C THR A 338 -26.53 -28.49 -46.66
N LYS A 339 -26.36 -27.64 -47.68
CA LYS A 339 -25.95 -28.01 -49.05
C LYS A 339 -24.47 -27.69 -49.31
N GLY A 340 -23.76 -27.12 -48.34
CA GLY A 340 -22.36 -26.72 -48.44
C GLY A 340 -22.11 -25.34 -49.06
N ASN A 341 -23.15 -24.53 -49.28
CA ASN A 341 -22.98 -23.17 -49.77
C ASN A 341 -22.53 -22.25 -48.63
N PRO A 342 -21.59 -21.32 -48.87
CA PRO A 342 -21.15 -20.38 -47.85
C PRO A 342 -22.30 -19.48 -47.39
N LEU A 343 -22.39 -19.27 -46.08
CA LEU A 343 -23.35 -18.33 -45.49
C LEU A 343 -22.67 -16.98 -45.29
N ALA A 344 -22.90 -16.06 -46.22
CA ALA A 344 -22.42 -14.68 -46.15
C ALA A 344 -23.29 -13.80 -45.25
N ASN A 345 -22.69 -12.76 -44.67
CA ASN A 345 -23.38 -11.79 -43.81
C ASN A 345 -24.11 -12.42 -42.60
N ALA A 346 -23.66 -13.61 -42.16
CA ALA A 346 -24.22 -14.29 -41.02
C ALA A 346 -23.58 -13.74 -39.74
N LYS A 347 -24.39 -13.17 -38.85
CA LYS A 347 -23.92 -12.58 -37.60
C LYS A 347 -23.77 -13.66 -36.53
N LEU A 348 -22.60 -13.78 -35.94
CA LEU A 348 -22.35 -14.67 -34.81
C LEU A 348 -22.90 -14.05 -33.53
N MET A 349 -23.78 -14.76 -32.82
CA MET A 349 -24.48 -14.23 -31.64
C MET A 349 -23.66 -14.27 -30.36
N GLU A 350 -22.81 -15.28 -30.23
CA GLU A 350 -21.98 -15.51 -29.05
C GLU A 350 -20.67 -14.72 -29.09
N ALA A 351 -20.43 -13.95 -30.17
CA ALA A 351 -19.25 -13.14 -30.31
C ALA A 351 -19.29 -11.94 -29.35
N ARG A 352 -18.19 -11.72 -28.64
CA ARG A 352 -17.98 -10.58 -27.74
C ARG A 352 -18.08 -9.24 -28.48
N ASN A 353 -17.57 -9.21 -29.72
CA ASN A 353 -17.70 -8.09 -30.65
C ASN A 353 -18.64 -8.48 -31.80
N ILE A 354 -19.07 -7.49 -32.58
CA ILE A 354 -19.85 -7.77 -33.80
C ILE A 354 -18.97 -8.57 -34.77
N THR A 355 -19.25 -9.87 -34.89
CA THR A 355 -18.61 -10.77 -35.86
C THR A 355 -19.63 -11.17 -36.93
N VAL A 356 -19.26 -10.98 -38.19
CA VAL A 356 -20.09 -11.30 -39.36
C VAL A 356 -19.22 -12.09 -40.35
N SER A 357 -19.81 -13.10 -41.00
CA SER A 357 -19.11 -13.87 -42.03
C SER A 357 -18.97 -13.11 -43.36
N ASP A 358 -17.85 -13.34 -44.06
CA ASP A 358 -17.57 -12.80 -45.40
C ASP A 358 -18.36 -13.52 -46.51
N GLU A 359 -18.17 -13.11 -47.77
CA GLU A 359 -18.81 -13.71 -48.95
C GLU A 359 -18.53 -15.20 -49.13
N GLN A 360 -17.38 -15.68 -48.61
CA GLN A 360 -16.99 -17.08 -48.65
C GLN A 360 -17.42 -17.83 -47.38
N GLY A 361 -18.13 -17.17 -46.46
CA GLY A 361 -18.61 -17.71 -45.20
C GLY A 361 -17.53 -17.78 -44.11
N ASN A 362 -16.35 -17.21 -44.31
CA ASN A 362 -15.32 -17.20 -43.27
C ASN A 362 -15.64 -16.15 -42.20
N PHE A 363 -15.29 -16.45 -40.96
CA PHE A 363 -15.45 -15.52 -39.84
C PHE A 363 -14.31 -15.66 -38.83
N GLN A 364 -14.06 -14.57 -38.11
CA GLN A 364 -13.19 -14.54 -36.93
C GLN A 364 -13.94 -13.84 -35.80
N GLY A 365 -13.96 -14.47 -34.62
CA GLY A 365 -14.65 -13.92 -33.46
C GLY A 365 -13.99 -14.33 -32.15
N GLU A 366 -14.28 -13.57 -31.11
CA GLU A 366 -13.93 -13.89 -29.72
C GLU A 366 -15.19 -14.39 -29.03
N ILE A 367 -15.16 -15.58 -28.43
CA ILE A 367 -16.30 -16.14 -27.70
C ILE A 367 -15.91 -16.50 -26.27
N ILE A 368 -16.89 -16.45 -25.39
CA ILE A 368 -16.79 -16.97 -24.02
C ILE A 368 -17.37 -18.38 -24.03
N ASN A 369 -16.52 -19.37 -23.75
CA ASN A 369 -16.83 -20.80 -23.58
C ASN A 369 -18.25 -21.25 -24.02
N ASN A 370 -18.39 -21.72 -25.26
CA ASN A 370 -19.66 -22.23 -25.76
C ASN A 370 -19.45 -23.44 -26.67
N ASN A 371 -20.28 -24.48 -26.51
CA ASN A 371 -20.21 -25.71 -27.32
C ASN A 371 -21.04 -25.60 -28.62
N THR A 372 -21.78 -24.51 -28.77
CA THR A 372 -22.68 -24.27 -29.90
C THR A 372 -22.58 -22.80 -30.30
N LEU A 373 -22.53 -22.54 -31.60
CA LEU A 373 -22.56 -21.21 -32.18
C LEU A 373 -23.89 -20.99 -32.87
N THR A 374 -24.48 -19.81 -32.68
CA THR A 374 -25.71 -19.41 -33.34
C THR A 374 -25.40 -18.32 -34.35
N PHE A 375 -25.77 -18.56 -35.60
CA PHE A 375 -25.67 -17.57 -36.67
C PHE A 375 -27.05 -17.01 -36.99
N GLU A 376 -27.15 -15.68 -37.02
CA GLU A 376 -28.33 -14.94 -37.44
C GLU A 376 -28.13 -14.43 -38.87
N LEU A 377 -28.95 -14.93 -39.79
CA LEU A 377 -28.94 -14.54 -41.19
C LEU A 377 -29.82 -13.30 -41.38
N ARG A 378 -29.23 -12.26 -41.96
CA ARG A 378 -29.98 -11.09 -42.40
C ARG A 378 -30.53 -11.38 -43.80
N GLN A 379 -31.81 -11.73 -43.90
CA GLN A 379 -32.45 -11.84 -45.21
C GLN A 379 -32.70 -10.44 -45.79
N GLU A 380 -32.11 -10.13 -46.93
CA GLU A 380 -32.40 -8.93 -47.73
C GLU A 380 -33.70 -9.07 -48.54
N SER A 381 -34.71 -9.79 -48.05
CA SER A 381 -36.03 -9.85 -48.69
C SER A 381 -36.96 -8.78 -48.11
N SER A 382 -36.59 -7.52 -48.27
CA SER A 382 -37.55 -6.42 -48.10
C SER A 382 -38.46 -6.36 -49.34
N SER A 383 -39.49 -7.20 -49.39
CA SER A 383 -40.62 -6.98 -50.30
C SER A 383 -41.54 -5.93 -49.67
N ILE A 384 -41.65 -4.77 -50.31
CA ILE A 384 -42.67 -3.78 -49.99
C ILE A 384 -43.95 -4.26 -50.70
N GLU A 385 -44.86 -4.90 -49.97
CA GLU A 385 -46.23 -5.05 -50.44
C GLU A 385 -46.96 -3.73 -50.17
N VAL A 386 -47.26 -2.99 -51.24
CA VAL A 386 -48.15 -1.83 -51.18
C VAL A 386 -49.58 -2.36 -51.29
N ASP A 387 -50.27 -2.43 -50.15
CA ASP A 387 -51.72 -2.64 -50.13
C ASP A 387 -52.40 -1.32 -50.53
N GLU A 388 -52.97 -1.24 -51.73
CA GLU A 388 -53.69 -0.06 -52.22
C GLU A 388 -54.92 0.30 -51.37
N THR A 389 -55.33 -0.57 -50.44
CA THR A 389 -56.49 -0.35 -49.55
C THR A 389 -56.11 0.05 -48.12
N ASN A 390 -54.83 0.04 -47.73
CA ASN A 390 -54.39 0.42 -46.38
C ASN A 390 -52.94 0.97 -46.37
N PRO A 391 -52.71 2.28 -46.12
CA PRO A 391 -51.40 2.93 -46.28
C PRO A 391 -50.36 2.62 -45.17
N ALA A 392 -50.52 1.55 -44.40
CA ALA A 392 -49.57 1.15 -43.40
C ALA A 392 -48.48 0.23 -44.01
N LEU A 393 -47.28 0.80 -44.24
CA LEU A 393 -46.08 0.06 -44.62
C LEU A 393 -45.77 -1.01 -43.55
N LYS A 394 -45.98 -2.28 -43.88
CA LYS A 394 -45.54 -3.41 -43.05
C LYS A 394 -44.11 -3.79 -43.43
N PHE A 395 -43.16 -3.49 -42.55
CA PHE A 395 -41.81 -4.05 -42.64
C PHE A 395 -41.83 -5.45 -42.03
N SER A 396 -41.61 -6.48 -42.86
CA SER A 396 -41.41 -7.86 -42.40
C SER A 396 -39.94 -8.23 -42.57
N SER A 397 -39.15 -8.15 -41.49
CA SER A 397 -37.78 -8.69 -41.47
C SER A 397 -37.80 -10.10 -40.90
N SER A 398 -37.66 -11.09 -41.77
CA SER A 398 -37.44 -12.49 -41.41
C SER A 398 -36.00 -12.66 -40.90
N HIS A 399 -35.84 -12.89 -39.60
CA HIS A 399 -34.55 -13.26 -39.01
C HIS A 399 -34.49 -14.79 -38.93
N GLN A 400 -33.68 -15.41 -39.76
CA GLN A 400 -33.46 -16.85 -39.71
C GLN A 400 -32.23 -17.14 -38.85
N ARG A 401 -32.39 -17.97 -37.82
CA ARG A 401 -31.30 -18.39 -36.93
C ARG A 401 -30.98 -19.85 -37.19
N CYS A 402 -29.70 -20.20 -37.15
CA CYS A 402 -29.26 -21.58 -37.16
C CYS A 402 -28.17 -21.84 -36.14
N GLN A 403 -28.04 -23.10 -35.76
CA GLN A 403 -27.08 -23.54 -34.76
C GLN A 403 -26.04 -24.47 -35.36
N VAL A 404 -24.81 -24.32 -34.90
CA VAL A 404 -23.66 -25.15 -35.27
C VAL A 404 -23.09 -25.75 -34.00
N LYS A 405 -22.99 -27.08 -33.95
CA LYS A 405 -22.21 -27.76 -32.90
C LYS A 405 -20.73 -27.72 -33.26
N LEU A 406 -19.90 -27.33 -32.31
CA LEU A 406 -18.46 -27.32 -32.50
C LEU A 406 -17.91 -28.74 -32.41
N SER A 407 -17.36 -29.24 -33.52
CA SER A 407 -16.67 -30.53 -33.62
C SER A 407 -15.34 -30.34 -34.36
N ASN A 408 -14.31 -31.12 -34.02
CA ASN A 408 -12.97 -31.06 -34.61
C ASN A 408 -12.30 -29.68 -34.50
N VAL A 409 -11.85 -29.33 -33.28
CA VAL A 409 -10.96 -28.19 -33.04
C VAL A 409 -9.51 -28.58 -33.25
N SER A 410 -8.79 -27.76 -34.01
CA SER A 410 -7.34 -27.67 -33.97
C SER A 410 -6.92 -26.39 -33.27
N THR A 411 -6.12 -26.48 -32.22
CA THR A 411 -5.68 -25.30 -31.47
C THR A 411 -4.27 -24.92 -31.92
N ILE A 412 -4.09 -23.72 -32.46
CA ILE A 412 -2.80 -23.20 -32.89
C ILE A 412 -2.54 -21.91 -32.10
N ASN A 413 -1.54 -21.91 -31.21
CA ASN A 413 -1.15 -20.74 -30.41
C ASN A 413 -2.32 -20.05 -29.66
N GLY A 414 -3.23 -20.81 -29.06
CA GLY A 414 -4.38 -20.27 -28.32
C GLY A 414 -5.58 -19.87 -29.18
N VAL A 415 -5.49 -20.10 -30.49
CA VAL A 415 -6.58 -19.86 -31.44
C VAL A 415 -7.22 -21.19 -31.84
N ALA A 416 -8.54 -21.28 -31.71
CA ALA A 416 -9.30 -22.45 -32.15
C ALA A 416 -9.64 -22.32 -33.64
N VAL A 417 -9.02 -23.17 -34.45
CA VAL A 417 -9.22 -23.23 -35.89
C VAL A 417 -10.07 -24.45 -36.21
N TYR A 418 -11.17 -24.20 -36.92
CA TYR A 418 -12.06 -25.24 -37.46
C TYR A 418 -11.72 -25.44 -38.95
N PRO A 419 -10.95 -26.49 -39.30
CA PRO A 419 -10.52 -26.72 -40.67
C PRO A 419 -11.67 -27.17 -41.59
N ASP A 420 -12.65 -27.87 -41.02
CA ASP A 420 -13.84 -28.32 -41.72
C ASP A 420 -14.94 -27.24 -41.66
N PRO A 421 -15.73 -27.07 -42.73
CA PRO A 421 -16.87 -26.15 -42.72
C PRO A 421 -17.89 -26.49 -41.62
N LEU A 422 -18.30 -25.47 -40.88
CA LEU A 422 -19.32 -25.51 -39.86
C LEU A 422 -20.71 -25.49 -40.52
N VAL A 423 -21.43 -26.62 -40.46
CA VAL A 423 -22.74 -26.77 -41.10
C VAL A 423 -23.84 -26.21 -40.20
N CYS A 424 -24.53 -25.20 -40.69
CA CYS A 424 -25.71 -24.55 -40.12
C CYS A 424 -26.93 -25.48 -40.23
N GLN A 425 -27.42 -25.98 -39.08
CA GLN A 425 -28.59 -26.88 -38.97
C GLN A 425 -29.89 -26.15 -38.67
#